data_AF-A0A7Y2D5W5-F1
#
_entry.id   AF-A0A7Y2D5W5-F1
#
_cell.length_a   1.000
_cell.length_b   1.000
_cell.length_c   1.000
_cell.angle_alpha   90.00
_cell.angle_beta   90.00
_cell.angle_gamma   90.00
#
_symmetry.space_group_name_H-M   'P 1'
#
loop_
_entity.id
_entity.type
_entity.pdbx_description
1 polymer ?
#
loop_
_entity_poly.entity_id
_entity_poly.type
_entity_poly.pdbx_seq_one_letter_code
_entity_poly.pdbx_strand_id
1 'polypeptide(L)'
;MPEFYKTLEQLWLFDLSRIDEVSLTAIFLILFFTTFLTEDGACLAAGALAGQGHISFLFAVSACFAGIFVGDVGLYLIGRASGRSLSRNAIFKRFVSDETLLNASEWLEKRGVAAIFISRFVAGLRLPTYLAAGFLKTSFLKFVFYFIIAAAIWTPLLVGSAAFAQSFISPRYFFVSIIGLYLLLHLAINLVTWRRRRLFLGKLKRIGNWEFWPLPIFYTPVFLYVLLLAVRHRSLTVFTCANPAIVGGGFIGESKDKIYRGLSASAENTEFLLEHVLMETENEEAFETFEAWRKTKGLDFPFAVKPDSGERGADVSIVRSNSEFKEYSERTSENFIVQEFAGGPEISVFYFRFPSEDNGKIYSITEKEFPMLKGDGISTVEELILKDSRTVCLASQYFEQNHDRLGDIPEVGEEVPIIEIGTHSRGTVFKEGDRFKTPSLESAIDRISKGYEGFYFGRFDLRAPTIDDFKDGRGFKVIELNGVTSESTNIYDERYSLFDAYRILFKQWRIAFEIGAANAAAGAEATGLKVLFDLYLGIEHEEDPQN
;
A
#
# COMPACT_ATOMS: atom_id res chain seq x y z
N MET A 1 -1.74 -36.22 -34.63
CA MET A 1 -1.22 -35.05 -33.89
C MET A 1 -1.90 -33.82 -34.46
N PRO A 2 -2.60 -33.00 -33.66
CA PRO A 2 -3.49 -31.97 -34.20
C PRO A 2 -2.71 -30.82 -34.84
N GLU A 3 -3.19 -30.33 -35.99
CA GLU A 3 -2.62 -29.24 -36.80
C GLU A 3 -2.23 -27.97 -36.04
N PHE A 4 -2.85 -27.73 -34.87
CA PHE A 4 -2.56 -26.60 -33.99
C PHE A 4 -1.09 -26.54 -33.52
N TYR A 5 -0.40 -27.69 -33.42
CA TYR A 5 1.02 -27.73 -33.03
C TYR A 5 1.96 -27.29 -34.15
N LYS A 6 1.61 -27.54 -35.42
CA LYS A 6 2.36 -27.00 -36.57
C LYS A 6 2.23 -25.48 -36.67
N THR A 7 1.07 -24.95 -36.30
CA THR A 7 0.80 -23.51 -36.34
C THR A 7 1.59 -22.75 -35.27
N LEU A 8 1.86 -23.38 -34.11
CA LEU A 8 2.69 -22.79 -33.05
C LEU A 8 4.20 -22.85 -33.35
N GLU A 9 4.69 -23.87 -34.07
CA GLU A 9 6.05 -23.87 -34.61
C GLU A 9 6.27 -22.75 -35.63
N GLN A 10 5.27 -22.45 -36.45
CA GLN A 10 5.29 -21.34 -37.42
C GLN A 10 5.19 -19.94 -36.77
N LEU A 11 4.76 -19.85 -35.50
CA LEU A 11 4.65 -18.59 -34.75
C LEU A 11 5.96 -18.18 -34.07
N TRP A 12 6.99 -19.03 -34.07
CA TRP A 12 8.36 -18.54 -33.96
C TRP A 12 8.69 -17.79 -35.25
N LEU A 13 8.77 -16.47 -35.16
CA LEU A 13 9.00 -15.51 -36.26
C LEU A 13 10.30 -15.71 -37.07
N PHE A 14 11.01 -16.82 -36.88
CA PHE A 14 12.08 -17.29 -37.73
C PHE A 14 11.89 -18.79 -37.95
N ASP A 15 11.57 -19.17 -39.19
CA ASP A 15 11.75 -20.54 -39.67
C ASP A 15 13.25 -20.85 -39.63
N LEU A 16 13.73 -21.36 -38.50
CA LEU A 16 15.16 -21.65 -38.25
C LEU A 16 15.70 -22.71 -39.23
N SER A 17 14.82 -23.44 -39.94
CA SER A 17 15.22 -24.37 -41.01
C SER A 17 15.88 -23.69 -42.22
N ARG A 18 15.70 -22.37 -42.36
CA ARG A 18 16.33 -21.55 -43.41
C ARG A 18 17.52 -20.74 -42.92
N ILE A 19 17.93 -20.86 -41.66
CA ILE A 19 19.09 -20.12 -41.15
C ILE A 19 20.38 -20.51 -41.88
N ASP A 20 20.47 -21.76 -42.35
CA ASP A 20 21.60 -22.24 -43.14
C ASP A 20 21.66 -21.60 -44.55
N GLU A 21 20.54 -21.02 -45.03
CA GLU A 21 20.48 -20.24 -46.28
C GLU A 21 20.83 -18.75 -46.07
N VAL A 22 20.87 -18.29 -44.81
CA VAL A 22 21.20 -16.90 -44.45
C VAL A 22 22.71 -16.76 -44.32
N SER A 23 23.31 -15.82 -45.06
CA SER A 23 24.76 -15.58 -44.95
C SER A 23 25.18 -15.29 -43.50
N LEU A 24 26.35 -15.80 -43.09
CA LEU A 24 26.91 -15.52 -41.76
C LEU A 24 26.95 -14.01 -41.48
N THR A 25 27.25 -13.18 -42.48
CA THR A 25 27.22 -11.72 -42.37
C THR A 25 25.85 -11.19 -41.94
N ALA A 26 24.77 -11.71 -42.51
CA ALA A 26 23.42 -11.32 -42.12
C ALA A 26 23.07 -11.80 -40.70
N ILE A 27 23.46 -13.01 -40.31
CA ILE A 27 23.29 -13.51 -38.93
C ILE A 27 24.06 -12.62 -37.94
N PHE A 28 25.29 -12.23 -38.27
CA PHE A 28 26.10 -11.32 -37.46
C PHE A 28 25.39 -9.99 -37.25
N LEU A 29 24.90 -9.37 -38.32
CA LEU A 29 24.20 -8.09 -38.25
C LEU A 29 22.89 -8.19 -37.48
N ILE A 30 22.12 -9.27 -37.66
CA ILE A 30 20.88 -9.50 -36.91
C ILE A 30 21.18 -9.58 -35.42
N LEU A 31 22.15 -10.41 -35.01
CA LEU A 31 22.53 -10.53 -33.61
C LEU A 31 23.04 -9.18 -33.05
N PHE A 32 23.91 -8.50 -33.80
CA PHE A 32 24.44 -7.17 -33.46
C PHE A 32 23.34 -6.13 -33.26
N PHE A 33 22.36 -6.02 -34.16
CA PHE A 33 21.29 -5.03 -34.02
C PHE A 33 20.27 -5.43 -32.95
N THR A 34 20.03 -6.72 -32.76
CA THR A 34 19.12 -7.23 -31.72
C THR A 34 19.62 -6.89 -30.32
N THR A 35 20.94 -6.74 -30.10
CA THR A 35 21.44 -6.33 -28.79
C THR A 35 20.97 -4.94 -28.37
N PHE A 36 20.63 -4.06 -29.31
CA PHE A 36 20.08 -2.73 -28.99
C PHE A 36 18.63 -2.78 -28.49
N LEU A 37 17.87 -3.79 -28.90
CA LEU A 37 16.51 -4.03 -28.44
C LEU A 37 16.52 -4.81 -27.12
N THR A 38 17.17 -5.97 -27.14
CA THR A 38 17.25 -6.89 -26.02
C THR A 38 18.61 -7.56 -26.00
N GLU A 39 19.57 -6.97 -25.28
CA GLU A 39 20.92 -7.52 -25.15
C GLU A 39 20.91 -8.99 -24.70
N ASP A 40 20.23 -9.28 -23.59
CA ASP A 40 20.23 -10.62 -22.99
C ASP A 40 19.51 -11.61 -23.92
N GLY A 41 18.41 -11.18 -24.54
CA GLY A 41 17.69 -11.96 -25.55
C GLY A 41 18.55 -12.30 -26.77
N ALA A 42 19.36 -11.36 -27.26
CA ALA A 42 20.30 -11.58 -28.36
C ALA A 42 21.39 -12.60 -27.97
N CYS A 43 21.94 -12.50 -26.76
CA CYS A 43 22.94 -13.46 -26.26
C CYS A 43 22.36 -14.86 -26.09
N LEU A 44 21.13 -14.98 -25.56
CA LEU A 44 20.43 -16.25 -25.43
C LEU A 44 20.13 -16.87 -26.80
N ALA A 45 19.66 -16.06 -27.76
CA ALA A 45 19.40 -16.51 -29.13
C ALA A 45 20.70 -16.96 -29.84
N ALA A 46 21.78 -16.18 -29.72
CA ALA A 46 23.08 -16.53 -30.26
C ALA A 46 23.63 -17.82 -29.63
N GLY A 47 23.44 -18.00 -28.32
CA GLY A 47 23.80 -19.23 -27.62
C GLY A 47 22.98 -20.44 -28.07
N ALA A 48 21.67 -20.27 -28.29
CA ALA A 48 20.82 -21.33 -28.85
C ALA A 48 21.27 -21.75 -30.26
N LEU A 49 21.57 -20.79 -31.15
CA LEU A 49 22.10 -21.06 -32.48
C LEU A 49 23.47 -21.74 -32.44
N ALA A 50 24.34 -21.33 -31.52
CA ALA A 50 25.64 -21.96 -31.31
C ALA A 50 25.50 -23.39 -30.74
N GLY A 51 24.58 -23.62 -29.81
CA GLY A 51 24.28 -24.93 -29.23
C GLY A 51 23.65 -25.91 -30.22
N GLN A 52 22.94 -25.40 -31.23
CA GLN A 52 22.39 -26.20 -32.34
C GLN A 52 23.41 -26.48 -33.45
N GLY A 53 24.58 -25.82 -33.42
CA GLY A 53 25.65 -26.00 -34.40
C GLY A 53 25.52 -25.14 -35.67
N HIS A 54 24.53 -24.24 -35.75
CA HIS A 54 24.35 -23.34 -36.90
C HIS A 54 25.44 -22.27 -37.02
N ILE A 55 25.99 -21.82 -35.88
CA ILE A 55 27.11 -20.85 -35.81
C ILE A 55 28.14 -21.30 -34.78
N SER A 56 29.40 -20.87 -34.94
CA SER A 56 30.42 -21.17 -33.92
C SER A 56 30.20 -20.32 -32.66
N PHE A 57 30.57 -20.87 -31.50
CA PHE A 57 30.49 -20.14 -30.23
C PHE A 57 31.25 -18.80 -30.26
N LEU A 58 32.46 -18.80 -30.83
CA LEU A 58 33.25 -17.57 -30.95
C LEU A 58 32.59 -16.54 -31.87
N PHE A 59 31.89 -16.98 -32.91
CA PHE A 59 31.11 -16.11 -33.79
C PHE A 59 29.91 -15.50 -33.05
N ALA A 60 29.15 -16.32 -32.33
CA ALA A 60 28.02 -15.88 -31.51
C ALA A 60 28.44 -14.84 -30.45
N VAL A 61 29.52 -15.12 -29.73
CA VAL A 61 30.09 -14.22 -28.71
C VAL A 61 30.58 -12.92 -29.34
N SER A 62 31.30 -12.98 -30.47
CA SER A 62 31.85 -11.78 -31.09
C SER A 62 30.77 -10.86 -31.67
N ALA A 63 29.71 -11.41 -32.28
CA ALA A 63 28.57 -10.64 -32.76
C ALA A 63 27.84 -9.91 -31.62
N CYS A 64 27.54 -10.62 -30.53
CA CYS A 64 26.87 -10.03 -29.37
C CYS A 64 27.77 -9.00 -28.67
N PHE A 65 29.04 -9.33 -28.46
CA PHE A 65 30.00 -8.44 -27.80
C PHE A 65 30.16 -7.13 -28.59
N ALA A 66 30.23 -7.19 -29.92
CA ALA A 66 30.33 -6.00 -30.76
C ALA A 66 29.09 -5.09 -30.64
N GLY A 67 27.87 -5.67 -30.68
CA GLY A 67 26.63 -4.91 -30.55
C GLY A 67 26.49 -4.24 -29.18
N ILE A 68 26.79 -5.00 -28.13
CA ILE A 68 26.84 -4.52 -26.74
C ILE A 68 27.85 -3.38 -26.59
N PHE A 69 29.06 -3.58 -27.13
CA PHE A 69 30.11 -2.57 -27.07
C PHE A 69 29.66 -1.23 -27.66
N VAL A 70 29.07 -1.26 -28.86
CA VAL A 70 28.57 -0.06 -29.52
C VAL A 70 27.40 0.55 -28.75
N GLY A 71 26.48 -0.27 -28.23
CA GLY A 71 25.30 0.19 -27.50
C GLY A 71 25.66 0.89 -26.20
N ASP A 72 26.48 0.25 -25.36
CA ASP A 72 26.84 0.76 -24.03
C ASP A 72 27.77 1.97 -24.12
N VAL A 73 28.70 1.99 -25.09
CA VAL A 73 29.48 3.20 -25.41
C VAL A 73 28.57 4.32 -25.91
N GLY A 74 27.57 4.01 -26.74
CA GLY A 74 26.55 4.95 -27.19
C GLY A 74 25.80 5.59 -26.02
N LEU A 75 25.30 4.79 -25.06
CA LEU A 75 24.64 5.28 -23.86
C LEU A 75 25.52 6.23 -23.06
N TYR A 76 26.78 5.87 -22.85
CA TYR A 76 27.75 6.73 -22.18
C TYR A 76 27.96 8.06 -22.91
N LEU A 77 28.10 8.04 -24.25
CA LEU A 77 28.27 9.24 -25.06
C LEU A 77 27.03 10.13 -25.05
N ILE A 78 25.83 9.54 -25.09
CA ILE A 78 24.56 10.25 -24.94
C ILE A 78 24.50 10.95 -23.57
N GLY A 79 24.84 10.26 -22.49
CA GLY A 79 24.92 10.85 -21.15
C GLY A 79 25.91 12.02 -21.10
N ARG A 80 27.11 11.84 -21.69
CA ARG A 80 28.17 12.86 -21.74
C ARG A 80 27.80 14.10 -22.56
N ALA A 81 27.07 13.91 -23.66
CA ALA A 81 26.57 15.02 -24.49
C ALA A 81 25.39 15.75 -23.83
N SER A 82 24.59 15.06 -23.01
CA SER A 82 23.38 15.60 -22.38
C SER A 82 23.66 16.56 -21.21
N GLY A 83 24.85 16.53 -20.62
CA GLY A 83 25.23 17.24 -19.38
C GLY A 83 25.25 18.78 -19.39
N ARG A 84 24.78 19.44 -20.47
CA ARG A 84 24.55 20.90 -20.50
C ARG A 84 23.21 21.34 -21.10
N SER A 85 22.48 20.47 -21.82
CA SER A 85 21.26 20.84 -22.55
C SER A 85 19.99 20.27 -21.90
N LEU A 86 20.04 19.06 -21.33
CA LEU A 86 18.85 18.39 -20.77
C LEU A 86 18.44 18.87 -19.37
N SER A 87 19.36 19.41 -18.56
CA SER A 87 19.05 19.89 -17.21
C SER A 87 18.11 21.10 -17.16
N ARG A 88 17.83 21.73 -18.32
CA ARG A 88 16.87 22.81 -18.49
C ARG A 88 15.51 22.38 -19.05
N ASN A 89 15.33 21.13 -19.46
CA ASN A 89 14.07 20.66 -20.07
C ASN A 89 13.10 20.11 -19.02
N ALA A 90 11.92 20.75 -18.91
CA ALA A 90 10.87 20.41 -17.96
C ALA A 90 10.34 18.96 -18.09
N ILE A 91 10.40 18.38 -19.28
CA ILE A 91 9.96 16.99 -19.53
C ILE A 91 10.90 15.98 -18.86
N PHE A 92 12.20 16.26 -18.81
CA PHE A 92 13.19 15.35 -18.21
C PHE A 92 13.06 15.33 -16.68
N LYS A 93 12.85 16.49 -16.05
CA LYS A 93 12.57 16.62 -14.61
C LYS A 93 11.29 15.90 -14.16
N ARG A 94 10.36 15.63 -15.08
CA ARG A 94 9.12 14.90 -14.79
C ARG A 94 9.34 13.38 -14.67
N PHE A 95 10.40 12.84 -15.29
CA PHE A 95 10.68 11.40 -15.29
C PHE A 95 11.87 11.01 -14.40
N VAL A 96 12.77 11.95 -14.08
CA VAL A 96 13.95 11.68 -13.24
C VAL A 96 14.06 12.78 -12.19
N SER A 97 13.90 12.43 -10.92
CA SER A 97 13.98 13.39 -9.82
C SER A 97 15.42 13.83 -9.56
N ASP A 98 15.59 15.08 -9.14
CA ASP A 98 16.89 15.66 -8.78
C ASP A 98 17.55 14.84 -7.64
N GLU A 99 16.75 14.22 -6.76
CA GLU A 99 17.20 13.31 -5.70
C GLU A 99 17.71 11.95 -6.22
N THR A 100 17.08 11.37 -7.25
CA THR A 100 17.58 10.14 -7.89
C THR A 100 18.91 10.39 -8.60
N LEU A 101 19.07 11.56 -9.20
CA LEU A 101 20.33 11.98 -9.83
C LEU A 101 21.44 12.23 -8.81
N LEU A 102 21.12 12.86 -7.66
CA LEU A 102 22.05 13.08 -6.55
C LEU A 102 22.47 11.76 -5.90
N ASN A 103 21.53 10.85 -5.60
CA ASN A 103 21.83 9.53 -5.04
C ASN A 103 22.65 8.66 -6.01
N ALA A 104 22.34 8.69 -7.31
CA ALA A 104 23.13 8.03 -8.33
C ALA A 104 24.54 8.63 -8.45
N SER A 105 24.66 9.96 -8.35
CA SER A 105 25.94 10.68 -8.32
C SER A 105 26.78 10.29 -7.11
N GLU A 106 26.22 10.33 -5.90
CA GLU A 106 26.92 9.95 -4.68
C GLU A 106 27.33 8.48 -4.67
N TRP A 107 26.50 7.58 -5.20
CA TRP A 107 26.82 6.15 -5.29
C TRP A 107 27.96 5.88 -6.29
N LEU A 108 27.96 6.55 -7.45
CA LEU A 108 29.03 6.49 -8.45
C LEU A 108 30.32 7.16 -7.97
N GLU A 109 30.24 8.25 -7.20
CA GLU A 109 31.41 8.91 -6.59
C GLU A 109 32.03 8.07 -5.47
N LYS A 110 31.21 7.50 -4.57
CA LYS A 110 31.68 6.69 -3.43
C LYS A 110 32.23 5.32 -3.84
N ARG A 111 31.66 4.67 -4.86
CA ARG A 111 32.06 3.31 -5.30
C ARG A 111 32.84 3.27 -6.62
N GLY A 112 32.93 4.40 -7.33
CA GLY A 112 33.74 4.55 -8.54
C GLY A 112 33.45 3.50 -9.62
N VAL A 113 34.46 3.27 -10.47
CA VAL A 113 34.40 2.43 -11.68
C VAL A 113 33.98 0.95 -11.42
N ALA A 114 33.99 0.50 -10.17
CA ALA A 114 33.44 -0.81 -9.77
C ALA A 114 31.91 -0.89 -9.97
N ALA A 115 31.19 0.23 -9.87
CA ALA A 115 29.76 0.32 -10.17
C ALA A 115 29.43 -0.09 -11.62
N ILE A 116 30.28 0.32 -12.57
CA ILE A 116 30.13 0.02 -14.01
C ILE A 116 30.29 -1.49 -14.27
N PHE A 117 31.17 -2.14 -13.49
CA PHE A 117 31.36 -3.59 -13.55
C PHE A 117 30.16 -4.33 -12.95
N ILE A 118 29.73 -3.94 -11.74
CA ILE A 118 28.65 -4.61 -11.01
C ILE A 118 27.30 -4.45 -11.72
N SER A 119 27.03 -3.29 -12.33
CA SER A 119 25.75 -3.01 -12.99
C SER A 119 25.44 -3.98 -14.14
N ARG A 120 26.46 -4.64 -14.70
CA ARG A 120 26.32 -5.62 -15.78
C ARG A 120 25.83 -6.99 -15.30
N PHE A 121 25.98 -7.29 -14.02
CA PHE A 121 25.48 -8.53 -13.39
C PHE A 121 24.10 -8.36 -12.75
N VAL A 122 23.53 -7.15 -12.77
CA VAL A 122 22.24 -6.84 -12.16
C VAL A 122 21.28 -6.29 -13.22
N ALA A 123 20.20 -7.02 -13.47
CA ALA A 123 19.19 -6.63 -14.46
C ALA A 123 18.62 -5.23 -14.16
N GLY A 124 18.52 -4.39 -15.20
CA GLY A 124 17.96 -3.05 -15.12
C GLY A 124 18.92 -1.95 -14.64
N LEU A 125 20.08 -2.27 -14.06
CA LEU A 125 21.00 -1.25 -13.54
C LEU A 125 21.98 -0.68 -14.58
N ARG A 126 22.25 -1.39 -15.69
CA ARG A 126 23.24 -0.95 -16.70
C ARG A 126 22.90 0.40 -17.34
N LEU A 127 21.66 0.57 -17.80
CA LEU A 127 21.20 1.74 -18.54
C LEU A 127 21.31 3.01 -17.69
N PRO A 128 20.76 3.06 -16.46
CA PRO A 128 20.92 4.24 -15.61
C PRO A 128 22.38 4.47 -15.22
N THR A 129 23.16 3.39 -14.96
CA THR A 129 24.57 3.53 -14.55
C THR A 129 25.44 4.13 -15.67
N TYR A 130 25.28 3.69 -16.92
CA TYR A 130 26.13 4.14 -18.04
C TYR A 130 25.76 5.54 -18.51
N LEU A 131 24.46 5.87 -18.52
CA LEU A 131 24.00 7.24 -18.75
C LEU A 131 24.50 8.19 -17.65
N ALA A 132 24.39 7.80 -16.38
CA ALA A 132 24.88 8.58 -15.25
C ALA A 132 26.41 8.76 -15.31
N ALA A 133 27.17 7.71 -15.62
CA ALA A 133 28.62 7.79 -15.76
C ALA A 133 29.05 8.78 -16.86
N GLY A 134 28.31 8.82 -17.97
CA GLY A 134 28.47 9.81 -19.04
C GLY A 134 28.14 11.23 -18.58
N PHE A 135 26.97 11.40 -17.95
CA PHE A 135 26.47 12.68 -17.43
C PHE A 135 27.46 13.32 -16.44
N LEU A 136 28.03 12.52 -15.54
CA LEU A 136 29.04 12.92 -14.55
C LEU A 136 30.44 13.12 -15.15
N LYS A 137 30.58 13.00 -16.48
CA LYS A 137 31.84 13.18 -17.22
C LYS A 137 33.00 12.33 -16.70
N THR A 138 32.71 11.08 -16.33
CA THR A 138 33.72 10.08 -15.97
C THR A 138 34.81 9.99 -17.05
N SER A 139 36.00 9.50 -16.74
CA SER A 139 37.02 9.29 -17.79
C SER A 139 36.57 8.20 -18.77
N PHE A 140 36.52 8.52 -20.07
CA PHE A 140 36.09 7.59 -21.12
C PHE A 140 36.94 6.31 -21.14
N LEU A 141 38.27 6.45 -21.00
CA LEU A 141 39.18 5.30 -21.00
C LEU A 141 38.93 4.39 -19.79
N LYS A 142 38.63 4.96 -18.62
CA LYS A 142 38.28 4.19 -17.43
C LYS A 142 36.95 3.48 -17.62
N PHE A 143 35.93 4.17 -18.15
CA PHE A 143 34.63 3.54 -18.45
C PHE A 143 34.81 2.34 -19.38
N VAL A 144 35.45 2.54 -20.54
CA VAL A 144 35.64 1.51 -21.56
C VAL A 144 36.44 0.32 -21.02
N PHE A 145 37.50 0.54 -20.25
CA PHE A 145 38.32 -0.54 -19.70
C PHE A 145 37.52 -1.48 -18.79
N TYR A 146 36.81 -0.94 -17.80
CA TYR A 146 36.04 -1.76 -16.85
C TYR A 146 34.81 -2.40 -17.51
N PHE A 147 34.17 -1.66 -18.42
CA PHE A 147 33.08 -2.18 -19.23
C PHE A 147 33.52 -3.38 -20.09
N ILE A 148 34.64 -3.26 -20.84
CA ILE A 148 35.15 -4.35 -21.68
C ILE A 148 35.43 -5.59 -20.82
N ILE A 149 36.05 -5.44 -19.65
CA ILE A 149 36.31 -6.57 -18.76
C ILE A 149 35.01 -7.22 -18.31
N ALA A 150 34.02 -6.42 -17.89
CA ALA A 150 32.71 -6.94 -17.49
C ALA A 150 31.99 -7.66 -18.65
N ALA A 151 31.98 -7.08 -19.85
CA ALA A 151 31.38 -7.66 -21.04
C ALA A 151 32.12 -8.93 -21.51
N ALA A 152 33.45 -8.98 -21.39
CA ALA A 152 34.25 -10.12 -21.79
C ALA A 152 34.04 -11.33 -20.88
N ILE A 153 33.55 -11.11 -19.65
CA ILE A 153 33.16 -12.18 -18.73
C ILE A 153 31.68 -12.54 -18.93
N TRP A 154 30.79 -11.55 -18.95
CA TRP A 154 29.34 -11.76 -18.98
C TRP A 154 28.84 -12.34 -20.30
N THR A 155 29.28 -11.79 -21.43
CA THR A 155 28.76 -12.17 -22.75
C THR A 155 29.06 -13.63 -23.09
N PRO A 156 30.29 -14.15 -22.92
CA PRO A 156 30.57 -15.57 -23.13
C PRO A 156 29.83 -16.48 -22.14
N LEU A 157 29.66 -16.03 -20.89
CA LEU A 157 28.94 -16.80 -19.87
C LEU A 157 27.46 -16.96 -20.23
N LEU A 158 26.81 -15.88 -20.70
CA LEU A 158 25.40 -15.91 -21.07
C LEU A 158 25.17 -16.73 -22.35
N VAL A 159 25.94 -16.48 -23.41
CA VAL A 159 25.90 -17.26 -24.66
C VAL A 159 26.21 -18.74 -24.37
N GLY A 160 27.22 -19.00 -23.53
CA GLY A 160 27.65 -20.35 -23.16
C GLY A 160 26.60 -21.08 -22.33
N SER A 161 25.94 -20.39 -21.39
CA SER A 161 24.87 -20.95 -20.59
C SER A 161 23.67 -21.36 -21.43
N ALA A 162 23.32 -20.56 -22.46
CA ALA A 162 22.26 -20.89 -23.40
C ALA A 162 22.65 -22.05 -24.33
N ALA A 163 23.87 -22.05 -24.86
CA ALA A 163 24.39 -23.15 -25.69
C ALA A 163 24.45 -24.48 -24.91
N PHE A 164 24.89 -24.42 -23.65
CA PHE A 164 24.91 -25.56 -22.73
C PHE A 164 23.48 -26.01 -22.39
N ALA A 165 22.60 -25.11 -21.99
CA ALA A 165 21.20 -25.44 -21.67
C ALA A 165 20.48 -26.07 -22.87
N GLN A 166 20.74 -25.61 -24.09
CA GLN A 166 20.20 -26.20 -25.32
C GLN A 166 20.64 -27.67 -25.53
N SER A 167 21.81 -28.05 -24.98
CA SER A 167 22.34 -29.41 -25.06
C SER A 167 21.69 -30.38 -24.05
N PHE A 168 21.05 -29.88 -22.99
CA PHE A 168 20.49 -30.69 -21.89
C PHE A 168 18.98 -30.51 -21.69
N ILE A 169 18.41 -29.38 -22.11
CA ILE A 169 17.02 -28.99 -21.88
C ILE A 169 16.37 -28.81 -23.25
N SER A 170 15.35 -29.62 -23.55
CA SER A 170 14.58 -29.41 -24.78
C SER A 170 14.01 -27.98 -24.80
N PRO A 171 13.93 -27.29 -25.95
CA PRO A 171 13.44 -25.91 -26.05
C PRO A 171 12.09 -25.69 -25.34
N ARG A 172 11.25 -26.72 -25.31
CA ARG A 172 9.94 -26.75 -24.65
C ARG A 172 9.98 -26.47 -23.14
N TYR A 173 11.07 -26.82 -22.45
CA TYR A 173 11.17 -26.73 -20.99
C TYR A 173 12.12 -25.65 -20.50
N PHE A 174 12.80 -24.92 -21.39
CA PHE A 174 13.79 -23.90 -20.99
C PHE A 174 13.22 -22.86 -20.01
N PHE A 175 12.06 -22.26 -20.34
CA PHE A 175 11.40 -21.29 -19.46
C PHE A 175 10.87 -21.89 -18.16
N VAL A 176 10.33 -23.12 -18.22
CA VAL A 176 9.85 -23.83 -17.03
C VAL A 176 11.01 -24.16 -16.09
N SER A 177 12.17 -24.55 -16.64
CA SER A 177 13.39 -24.82 -15.88
C SER A 177 13.97 -23.55 -15.25
N ILE A 178 13.92 -22.40 -15.95
CA ILE A 178 14.32 -21.10 -15.38
C ILE A 178 13.40 -20.69 -14.24
N ILE A 179 12.08 -20.77 -14.44
CA ILE A 179 11.10 -20.46 -13.40
C ILE A 179 11.28 -21.42 -12.20
N GLY A 180 11.47 -22.72 -12.47
CA GLY A 180 11.71 -23.74 -11.45
C GLY A 180 12.99 -23.47 -10.66
N LEU A 181 14.09 -23.12 -11.33
CA LEU A 181 15.35 -22.74 -10.69
C LEU A 181 15.20 -21.47 -9.86
N TYR A 182 14.51 -20.45 -10.39
CA TYR A 182 14.21 -19.22 -9.66
C TYR A 182 13.41 -19.51 -8.38
N LEU A 183 12.33 -20.31 -8.48
CA LEU A 183 11.51 -20.70 -7.33
C LEU A 183 12.30 -21.50 -6.31
N LEU A 184 13.17 -22.41 -6.76
CA LEU A 184 14.05 -23.20 -5.91
C LEU A 184 15.07 -22.34 -5.18
N LEU A 185 15.75 -21.42 -5.87
CA LEU A 185 16.69 -20.49 -5.26
C LEU A 185 15.97 -19.53 -4.30
N HIS A 186 14.81 -19.03 -4.68
CA HIS A 186 13.99 -18.17 -3.83
C HIS A 186 13.58 -18.91 -2.54
N LEU A 187 13.14 -20.16 -2.66
CA LEU A 187 12.83 -21.01 -1.51
C LEU A 187 14.08 -21.27 -0.66
N ALA A 188 15.20 -21.67 -1.26
CA ALA A 188 16.44 -21.95 -0.56
C ALA A 188 16.92 -20.73 0.25
N ILE A 189 16.93 -19.54 -0.36
CA ILE A 189 17.33 -18.26 0.28
C ILE A 189 16.44 -17.93 1.47
N ASN A 190 15.12 -18.14 1.35
CA ASN A 190 14.17 -17.90 2.44
C ASN A 190 14.29 -18.95 3.56
N LEU A 191 14.81 -20.14 3.25
CA LEU A 191 15.05 -21.22 4.22
C LEU A 191 16.43 -21.20 4.88
N VAL A 192 17.32 -20.24 4.57
CA VAL A 192 18.67 -20.21 5.15
C VAL A 192 18.64 -19.87 6.64
N THR A 193 17.98 -18.78 7.01
CA THR A 193 17.99 -18.26 8.39
C THR A 193 16.63 -18.41 9.05
N TRP A 194 16.61 -18.56 10.38
CA TRP A 194 15.37 -18.64 11.15
C TRP A 194 14.46 -17.43 10.90
N ARG A 195 15.03 -16.22 10.93
CA ARG A 195 14.33 -14.96 10.61
C ARG A 195 13.63 -15.00 9.24
N ARG A 196 14.36 -15.39 8.18
CA ARG A 196 13.79 -15.48 6.82
C ARG A 196 12.74 -16.57 6.71
N ARG A 197 12.92 -17.71 7.38
CA ARG A 197 11.91 -18.79 7.44
C ARG A 197 10.61 -18.28 8.04
N ARG A 198 10.68 -17.57 9.17
CA ARG A 198 9.50 -17.01 9.85
C ARG A 198 8.80 -15.96 8.99
N LEU A 199 9.54 -15.02 8.40
CA LEU A 199 8.97 -14.02 7.48
C LEU A 199 8.31 -14.67 6.25
N PHE A 200 8.93 -15.71 5.69
CA PHE A 200 8.36 -16.46 4.57
C PHE A 200 7.08 -17.20 4.97
N LEU A 201 7.05 -17.84 6.14
CA LEU A 201 5.83 -18.44 6.70
C LEU A 201 4.72 -17.41 6.91
N GLY A 202 5.05 -16.20 7.40
CA GLY A 202 4.10 -15.10 7.50
C GLY A 202 3.49 -14.74 6.14
N LYS A 203 4.31 -14.63 5.09
CA LYS A 203 3.83 -14.40 3.72
C LYS A 203 2.90 -15.51 3.22
N LEU A 204 3.24 -16.78 3.48
CA LEU A 204 2.39 -17.90 3.09
C LEU A 204 1.05 -17.91 3.83
N LYS A 205 1.06 -17.60 5.13
CA LYS A 205 -0.18 -17.47 5.92
C LYS A 205 -1.10 -16.38 5.39
N ARG A 206 -0.55 -15.25 4.95
CA ARG A 206 -1.34 -14.17 4.32
C ARG A 206 -2.04 -14.60 3.04
N ILE A 207 -1.53 -15.60 2.33
CA ILE A 207 -2.21 -16.15 1.14
C ILE A 207 -3.42 -16.98 1.56
N GLY A 208 -3.30 -17.78 2.62
CA GLY A 208 -4.41 -18.61 3.12
C GLY A 208 -5.47 -17.83 3.91
N ASN A 209 -5.10 -16.70 4.51
CA ASN A 209 -5.99 -15.90 5.34
C ASN A 209 -6.46 -14.66 4.58
N TRP A 210 -7.74 -14.66 4.20
CA TRP A 210 -8.34 -13.61 3.38
C TRP A 210 -8.32 -12.22 4.05
N GLU A 211 -8.21 -12.15 5.38
CA GLU A 211 -8.03 -10.89 6.13
C GLU A 211 -6.82 -10.07 5.63
N PHE A 212 -5.80 -10.73 5.08
CA PHE A 212 -4.56 -10.08 4.60
C PHE A 212 -4.49 -9.92 3.08
N TRP A 213 -5.55 -10.27 2.36
CA TRP A 213 -5.55 -10.20 0.89
C TRP A 213 -5.47 -8.74 0.42
N PRO A 214 -4.81 -8.49 -0.73
CA PRO A 214 -4.82 -7.17 -1.35
C PRO A 214 -6.24 -6.65 -1.55
N LEU A 215 -6.46 -5.37 -1.22
CA LEU A 215 -7.78 -4.74 -1.26
C LEU A 215 -8.50 -4.92 -2.61
N PRO A 216 -7.85 -4.73 -3.78
CA PRO A 216 -8.55 -4.92 -5.05
C PRO A 216 -9.09 -6.34 -5.22
N ILE A 217 -8.36 -7.36 -4.74
CA ILE A 217 -8.78 -8.75 -4.81
C ILE A 217 -9.98 -8.98 -3.90
N PHE A 218 -9.90 -8.53 -2.64
CA PHE A 218 -10.97 -8.70 -1.67
C PHE A 218 -12.24 -7.94 -2.07
N TYR A 219 -12.15 -6.67 -2.48
CA TYR A 219 -13.31 -5.82 -2.77
C TYR A 219 -13.88 -5.97 -4.18
N THR A 220 -13.25 -6.73 -5.11
CA THR A 220 -13.80 -6.91 -6.47
C THR A 220 -15.26 -7.38 -6.44
N PRO A 221 -15.67 -8.42 -5.67
CA PRO A 221 -17.07 -8.83 -5.57
C PRO A 221 -17.99 -7.75 -4.98
N VAL A 222 -17.49 -6.98 -4.00
CA VAL A 222 -18.24 -5.88 -3.37
C VAL A 222 -18.49 -4.76 -4.39
N PHE A 223 -17.47 -4.39 -5.16
CA PHE A 223 -17.59 -3.40 -6.22
C PHE A 223 -18.60 -3.82 -7.29
N LEU A 224 -18.56 -5.07 -7.76
CA LEU A 224 -19.55 -5.59 -8.71
C LEU A 224 -20.97 -5.56 -8.14
N TYR A 225 -21.13 -5.84 -6.85
CA TYR A 225 -22.42 -5.76 -6.17
C TYR A 225 -22.93 -4.32 -6.04
N VAL A 226 -22.05 -3.37 -5.72
CA VAL A 226 -22.37 -1.93 -5.71
C VAL A 226 -22.82 -1.44 -7.09
N LEU A 227 -22.16 -1.89 -8.18
CA LEU A 227 -22.61 -1.59 -9.54
C LEU A 227 -24.00 -2.16 -9.84
N LEU A 228 -24.31 -3.37 -9.35
CA LEU A 228 -25.64 -3.96 -9.50
C LEU A 228 -26.71 -3.13 -8.75
N LEU A 229 -26.41 -2.67 -7.53
CA LEU A 229 -27.29 -1.78 -6.77
C LEU A 229 -27.49 -0.45 -7.50
N ALA A 230 -26.42 0.12 -8.07
CA ALA A 230 -26.52 1.34 -8.85
C ALA A 230 -27.46 1.21 -10.06
N VAL A 231 -27.39 0.09 -10.78
CA VAL A 231 -28.34 -0.22 -11.87
C VAL A 231 -29.76 -0.37 -11.33
N ARG A 232 -29.95 -1.09 -10.21
CA ARG A 232 -31.25 -1.30 -9.57
C ARG A 232 -31.92 0.01 -9.15
N HIS A 233 -31.16 0.93 -8.59
CA HIS A 233 -31.63 2.24 -8.13
C HIS A 233 -31.57 3.32 -9.22
N ARG A 234 -31.12 2.97 -10.44
CA ARG A 234 -30.98 3.88 -11.59
C ARG A 234 -30.14 5.12 -11.28
N SER A 235 -29.17 4.99 -10.38
CA SER A 235 -28.27 6.06 -9.99
C SER A 235 -26.94 5.48 -9.51
N LEU A 236 -25.85 6.00 -10.06
CA LEU A 236 -24.49 5.59 -9.71
C LEU A 236 -24.06 6.09 -8.33
N THR A 237 -24.69 7.13 -7.79
CA THR A 237 -24.23 7.85 -6.59
C THR A 237 -25.31 8.03 -5.54
N VAL A 238 -26.50 7.43 -5.67
CA VAL A 238 -27.58 7.60 -4.70
C VAL A 238 -27.21 7.18 -3.26
N PHE A 239 -26.22 6.31 -3.10
CA PHE A 239 -25.70 5.95 -1.78
C PHE A 239 -25.09 7.15 -1.03
N THR A 240 -24.68 8.22 -1.71
CA THR A 240 -24.17 9.44 -1.06
C THR A 240 -25.27 10.17 -0.30
N CYS A 241 -26.53 10.00 -0.71
CA CYS A 241 -27.69 10.51 0.03
C CYS A 241 -27.95 9.73 1.32
N ALA A 242 -27.18 8.68 1.64
CA ALA A 242 -27.34 7.96 2.90
C ALA A 242 -27.13 8.90 4.11
N ASN A 243 -26.21 9.87 4.00
CA ASN A 243 -25.98 10.89 5.02
C ASN A 243 -25.98 12.28 4.38
N PRO A 244 -27.14 12.94 4.19
CA PRO A 244 -27.19 14.28 3.59
C PRO A 244 -26.35 15.34 4.32
N ALA A 245 -26.11 15.16 5.62
CA ALA A 245 -25.32 16.10 6.43
C ALA A 245 -23.80 16.01 6.25
N ILE A 246 -23.35 15.05 5.44
CA ILE A 246 -21.94 14.75 5.24
C ILE A 246 -21.66 14.84 3.74
N VAL A 247 -20.64 15.60 3.36
CA VAL A 247 -20.21 15.74 1.96
C VAL A 247 -19.93 14.36 1.35
N GLY A 248 -20.53 14.09 0.19
CA GLY A 248 -20.42 12.79 -0.48
C GLY A 248 -21.06 11.62 0.30
N GLY A 249 -21.87 11.88 1.33
CA GLY A 249 -22.39 10.86 2.24
C GLY A 249 -21.32 10.21 3.13
N GLY A 250 -20.12 10.77 3.13
CA GLY A 250 -18.95 10.20 3.75
C GLY A 250 -18.26 9.14 2.93
N PHE A 251 -18.12 9.40 1.63
CA PHE A 251 -17.49 8.46 0.71
C PHE A 251 -15.96 8.51 0.80
N ILE A 252 -15.36 9.71 0.81
CA ILE A 252 -13.92 9.92 0.95
C ILE A 252 -13.64 11.35 1.40
N GLY A 253 -12.55 11.56 2.15
CA GLY A 253 -12.03 12.90 2.45
C GLY A 253 -12.87 13.71 3.44
N GLU A 254 -13.64 13.06 4.32
CA GLU A 254 -14.41 13.75 5.37
C GLU A 254 -13.46 14.49 6.33
N SER A 255 -13.75 15.76 6.61
CA SER A 255 -13.09 16.52 7.67
C SER A 255 -13.58 16.03 9.02
N LYS A 256 -12.64 15.59 9.86
CA LYS A 256 -12.93 15.13 11.23
C LYS A 256 -13.44 16.27 12.10
N ASP A 257 -12.91 17.49 11.93
CA ASP A 257 -13.42 18.68 12.62
C ASP A 257 -14.89 18.97 12.25
N LYS A 258 -15.23 18.94 10.95
CA LYS A 258 -16.62 19.16 10.50
C LYS A 258 -17.59 18.13 11.08
N ILE A 259 -17.20 16.84 11.11
CA ILE A 259 -18.01 15.78 11.72
C ILE A 259 -18.22 16.02 13.21
N TYR A 260 -17.16 16.37 13.95
CA TYR A 260 -17.27 16.67 15.38
C TYR A 260 -18.16 17.88 15.64
N ARG A 261 -18.03 18.94 14.85
CA ARG A 261 -18.92 20.11 14.94
C ARG A 261 -20.37 19.74 14.67
N GLY A 262 -20.62 18.90 13.66
CA GLY A 262 -21.95 18.35 13.34
C GLY A 262 -22.56 17.58 14.51
N LEU A 263 -21.77 16.71 15.16
CA LEU A 263 -22.20 16.01 16.37
C LEU A 263 -22.45 16.96 17.54
N SER A 264 -21.64 18.01 17.70
CA SER A 264 -21.75 18.97 18.80
C SER A 264 -22.93 19.94 18.68
N ALA A 265 -23.61 19.97 17.53
CA ALA A 265 -24.78 20.83 17.31
C ALA A 265 -25.94 20.50 18.25
N SER A 266 -26.04 19.24 18.70
CA SER A 266 -26.99 18.82 19.73
C SER A 266 -26.36 18.89 21.13
N ALA A 267 -27.00 19.63 22.05
CA ALA A 267 -26.56 19.70 23.44
C ALA A 267 -26.53 18.32 24.11
N GLU A 268 -27.39 17.39 23.69
CA GLU A 268 -27.45 16.01 24.20
C GLU A 268 -26.20 15.20 23.84
N ASN A 269 -25.48 15.57 22.78
CA ASN A 269 -24.29 14.84 22.34
C ASN A 269 -23.04 15.24 23.11
N THR A 270 -23.03 16.42 23.75
CA THR A 270 -21.86 17.00 24.45
C THR A 270 -21.20 16.02 25.42
N GLU A 271 -21.99 15.23 26.15
CA GLU A 271 -21.44 14.27 27.13
C GLU A 271 -20.64 13.13 26.49
N PHE A 272 -20.90 12.81 25.22
CA PHE A 272 -20.25 11.73 24.47
C PHE A 272 -19.08 12.22 23.63
N LEU A 273 -18.84 13.53 23.53
CA LEU A 273 -17.75 14.08 22.72
C LEU A 273 -16.49 14.28 23.55
N LEU A 274 -15.37 14.17 22.84
CA LEU A 274 -14.04 14.56 23.31
C LEU A 274 -13.77 16.01 22.93
N GLU A 275 -13.05 16.71 23.78
CA GLU A 275 -12.56 18.04 23.43
C GLU A 275 -11.56 17.95 22.27
N HIS A 276 -11.67 18.84 21.29
CA HIS A 276 -10.73 18.90 20.17
C HIS A 276 -10.47 20.34 19.72
N VAL A 277 -9.42 20.50 18.91
CA VAL A 277 -9.06 21.74 18.21
C VAL A 277 -8.45 21.40 16.86
N LEU A 278 -8.81 22.16 15.82
CA LEU A 278 -8.22 22.08 14.49
C LEU A 278 -6.95 22.94 14.44
N MET A 279 -5.89 22.37 13.86
CA MET A 279 -4.62 23.03 13.60
C MET A 279 -4.40 23.12 12.10
N GLU A 280 -4.23 24.35 11.61
CA GLU A 280 -3.89 24.62 10.22
C GLU A 280 -2.38 24.56 10.04
N THR A 281 -1.89 23.92 8.98
CA THR A 281 -0.44 23.72 8.76
C THR A 281 0.33 24.98 8.41
N GLU A 282 -0.36 26.02 7.96
CA GLU A 282 0.24 27.35 7.71
C GLU A 282 0.41 28.17 9.00
N ASN A 283 -0.06 27.66 10.14
CA ASN A 283 0.01 28.37 11.41
C ASN A 283 1.41 28.27 12.05
N GLU A 284 2.23 29.31 11.89
CA GLU A 284 3.51 29.46 12.58
C GLU A 284 3.37 29.44 14.13
N GLU A 285 2.16 29.65 14.66
CA GLU A 285 1.80 29.66 16.08
C GLU A 285 1.01 28.41 16.53
N ALA A 286 1.17 27.27 15.83
CA ALA A 286 0.47 26.03 16.16
C ALA A 286 0.70 25.57 17.62
N PHE A 287 1.91 25.78 18.15
CA PHE A 287 2.26 25.41 19.53
C PHE A 287 1.57 26.31 20.57
N GLU A 288 1.53 27.62 20.33
CA GLU A 288 0.85 28.60 21.16
C GLU A 288 -0.65 28.33 21.19
N THR A 289 -1.22 28.02 20.03
CA THR A 289 -2.64 27.65 19.87
C THR A 289 -2.97 26.40 20.69
N PHE A 290 -2.14 25.35 20.58
CA PHE A 290 -2.26 24.12 21.36
C PHE A 290 -2.21 24.38 22.87
N GLU A 291 -1.19 25.11 23.34
CA GLU A 291 -1.01 25.39 24.76
C GLU A 291 -2.13 26.28 25.33
N ALA A 292 -2.63 27.25 24.55
CA ALA A 292 -3.75 28.10 24.95
C ALA A 292 -5.06 27.29 25.07
N TRP A 293 -5.35 26.44 24.08
CA TRP A 293 -6.51 25.54 24.11
C TRP A 293 -6.42 24.57 25.30
N ARG A 294 -5.28 23.90 25.47
CA ARG A 294 -5.02 22.96 26.56
C ARG A 294 -5.26 23.61 27.93
N LYS A 295 -4.71 24.81 28.17
CA LYS A 295 -4.88 25.54 29.44
C LYS A 295 -6.31 25.99 29.66
N THR A 296 -6.99 26.46 28.61
CA THR A 296 -8.39 26.91 28.68
C THR A 296 -9.32 25.76 29.05
N LYS A 297 -9.06 24.56 28.50
CA LYS A 297 -9.85 23.36 28.77
C LYS A 297 -9.41 22.60 30.02
N GLY A 298 -8.25 22.95 30.61
CA GLY A 298 -7.72 22.28 31.79
C GLY A 298 -7.33 20.83 31.53
N LEU A 299 -6.81 20.53 30.33
CA LEU A 299 -6.47 19.18 29.89
C LEU A 299 -4.98 18.88 30.10
N ASP A 300 -4.68 17.64 30.45
CA ASP A 300 -3.31 17.13 30.58
C ASP A 300 -3.03 16.04 29.54
N PHE A 301 -1.74 15.78 29.31
CA PHE A 301 -1.28 14.72 28.41
C PHE A 301 -1.80 13.34 28.87
N PRO A 302 -2.01 12.40 27.93
CA PRO A 302 -1.71 12.47 26.49
C PRO A 302 -2.82 13.06 25.60
N PHE A 303 -2.49 13.41 24.35
CA PHE A 303 -3.45 13.81 23.31
C PHE A 303 -3.32 12.93 22.06
N ALA A 304 -4.44 12.69 21.38
CA ALA A 304 -4.43 12.09 20.05
C ALA A 304 -4.30 13.18 18.99
N VAL A 305 -3.33 13.03 18.09
CA VAL A 305 -3.13 13.92 16.94
C VAL A 305 -3.35 13.13 15.66
N LYS A 306 -4.20 13.66 14.77
CA LYS A 306 -4.60 12.97 13.53
C LYS A 306 -4.88 13.97 12.41
N PRO A 307 -4.57 13.65 11.14
CA PRO A 307 -4.95 14.48 10.00
C PRO A 307 -6.45 14.74 9.97
N ASP A 308 -6.86 15.95 9.60
CA ASP A 308 -8.28 16.34 9.54
C ASP A 308 -8.99 15.52 8.45
N SER A 309 -8.46 15.54 7.23
CA SER A 309 -8.85 14.67 6.13
C SER A 309 -7.86 13.50 6.02
N GLY A 310 -8.31 12.26 6.22
CA GLY A 310 -7.42 11.11 6.11
C GLY A 310 -8.09 9.80 6.49
N GLU A 311 -7.72 8.71 5.80
CA GLU A 311 -8.33 7.39 5.99
C GLU A 311 -7.41 6.41 6.75
N ARG A 312 -8.02 5.38 7.36
CA ARG A 312 -7.32 4.18 7.89
C ARG A 312 -6.23 4.50 8.92
N GLY A 313 -6.39 5.57 9.69
CA GLY A 313 -5.43 5.98 10.71
C GLY A 313 -4.03 6.28 10.17
N ALA A 314 -3.91 6.71 8.90
CA ALA A 314 -2.68 7.27 8.38
C ALA A 314 -2.26 8.49 9.23
N ASP A 315 -0.97 8.58 9.55
CA ASP A 315 -0.38 9.64 10.39
C ASP A 315 -1.04 9.91 11.75
N VAL A 316 -1.79 8.96 12.34
CA VAL A 316 -2.27 9.11 13.72
C VAL A 316 -1.13 8.87 14.71
N SER A 317 -1.00 9.75 15.72
CA SER A 317 0.00 9.66 16.79
C SER A 317 -0.59 10.03 18.14
N ILE A 318 -0.06 9.45 19.23
CA ILE A 318 -0.39 9.84 20.61
C ILE A 318 0.79 10.63 21.17
N VAL A 319 0.58 11.92 21.40
CA VAL A 319 1.61 12.82 21.95
C VAL A 319 1.50 12.86 23.47
N ARG A 320 2.62 12.66 24.16
CA ARG A 320 2.72 12.62 25.62
C ARG A 320 3.50 13.80 26.20
N SER A 321 4.09 14.61 25.35
CA SER A 321 4.88 15.76 25.73
C SER A 321 4.77 16.89 24.72
N ASN A 322 5.12 18.11 25.17
CA ASN A 322 5.20 19.27 24.29
C ASN A 322 6.24 19.08 23.17
N SER A 323 7.30 18.32 23.42
CA SER A 323 8.33 18.01 22.42
C SER A 323 7.77 17.10 21.32
N GLU A 324 7.05 16.03 21.69
CA GLU A 324 6.41 15.14 20.72
C GLU A 324 5.35 15.86 19.87
N PHE A 325 4.58 16.77 20.48
CA PHE A 325 3.64 17.59 19.73
C PHE A 325 4.34 18.46 18.68
N LYS A 326 5.44 19.14 19.06
CA LYS A 326 6.22 19.97 18.12
C LYS A 326 6.79 19.16 16.97
N GLU A 327 7.36 18.00 17.26
CA GLU A 327 7.89 17.09 16.25
C GLU A 327 6.80 16.65 15.27
N TYR A 328 5.60 16.33 15.76
CA TYR A 328 4.46 16.02 14.90
C TYR A 328 4.07 17.22 14.02
N SER A 329 3.92 18.41 14.61
CA SER A 329 3.49 19.61 13.88
C SER A 329 4.48 20.05 12.81
N GLU A 330 5.79 19.86 13.04
CA GLU A 330 6.83 20.20 12.06
C GLU A 330 6.91 19.18 10.91
N ARG A 331 6.52 17.93 11.17
CA ARG A 331 6.59 16.83 10.20
C ARG A 331 5.37 16.77 9.28
N THR A 332 4.19 17.14 9.79
CA THR A 332 2.93 17.00 9.04
C THR A 332 2.75 18.13 8.03
N SER A 333 2.19 17.81 6.86
CA SER A 333 1.96 18.76 5.76
C SER A 333 0.49 19.05 5.51
N GLU A 334 -0.41 18.41 6.25
CA GLU A 334 -1.87 18.56 6.14
C GLU A 334 -2.46 19.08 7.45
N ASN A 335 -3.58 19.81 7.37
CA ASN A 335 -4.34 20.22 8.55
C ASN A 335 -4.64 19.01 9.43
N PHE A 336 -4.55 19.19 10.74
CA PHE A 336 -4.70 18.09 11.69
C PHE A 336 -5.50 18.53 12.91
N ILE A 337 -6.13 17.58 13.59
CA ILE A 337 -6.84 17.84 14.83
C ILE A 337 -6.05 17.30 16.02
N VAL A 338 -6.07 18.07 17.10
CA VAL A 338 -5.62 17.64 18.42
C VAL A 338 -6.86 17.33 19.24
N GLN A 339 -6.91 16.14 19.83
CA GLN A 339 -8.08 15.63 20.53
C GLN A 339 -7.68 15.06 21.89
N GLU A 340 -8.52 15.30 22.89
CA GLU A 340 -8.44 14.66 24.20
C GLU A 340 -8.31 13.14 24.06
N PHE A 341 -7.41 12.53 24.81
CA PHE A 341 -7.23 11.09 24.78
C PHE A 341 -8.21 10.38 25.71
N ALA A 342 -9.08 9.55 25.14
CA ALA A 342 -9.92 8.64 25.91
C ALA A 342 -9.19 7.31 26.21
N GLY A 343 -9.21 6.87 27.46
CA GLY A 343 -8.76 5.54 27.88
C GLY A 343 -9.84 4.45 27.75
N GLY A 344 -9.47 3.22 28.09
CA GLY A 344 -10.39 2.08 28.16
C GLY A 344 -10.58 1.32 26.84
N PRO A 345 -11.47 0.29 26.81
CA PRO A 345 -11.68 -0.53 25.63
C PRO A 345 -12.17 0.28 24.43
N GLU A 346 -11.59 0.00 23.26
CA GLU A 346 -11.98 0.62 22.00
C GLU A 346 -12.95 -0.30 21.24
N ILE A 347 -14.11 0.25 20.89
CA ILE A 347 -15.25 -0.52 20.34
C ILE A 347 -15.84 0.27 19.17
N SER A 348 -16.04 -0.39 18.04
CA SER A 348 -16.77 0.18 16.91
C SER A 348 -18.24 -0.25 16.94
N VAL A 349 -19.15 0.69 16.72
CA VAL A 349 -20.59 0.43 16.56
C VAL A 349 -21.02 0.88 15.18
N PHE A 350 -21.50 -0.06 14.36
CA PHE A 350 -22.09 0.26 13.08
C PHE A 350 -23.59 0.50 13.24
N TYR A 351 -24.07 1.68 12.85
CA TYR A 351 -25.44 2.13 13.04
C TYR A 351 -26.11 2.40 11.69
N PHE A 352 -27.41 2.14 11.62
CA PHE A 352 -28.24 2.65 10.54
C PHE A 352 -29.67 2.98 11.01
N ARG A 353 -30.33 3.88 10.29
CA ARG A 353 -31.75 4.22 10.45
C ARG A 353 -32.36 4.52 9.10
N PHE A 354 -33.51 3.93 8.79
CA PHE A 354 -34.26 4.35 7.61
C PHE A 354 -34.95 5.69 7.88
N PRO A 355 -35.02 6.62 6.91
CA PRO A 355 -35.65 7.94 7.13
C PRO A 355 -37.13 7.87 7.55
N SER A 356 -37.81 6.77 7.20
CA SER A 356 -39.19 6.51 7.59
C SER A 356 -39.35 5.88 8.98
N GLU A 357 -38.26 5.46 9.63
CA GLU A 357 -38.28 4.82 10.94
C GLU A 357 -37.92 5.83 12.04
N ASP A 358 -38.69 5.82 13.13
CA ASP A 358 -38.45 6.69 14.28
C ASP A 358 -37.13 6.37 14.98
N ASN A 359 -36.70 5.09 14.99
CA ASN A 359 -35.51 4.64 15.71
C ASN A 359 -34.61 3.82 14.79
N GLY A 360 -33.31 4.04 14.90
CA GLY A 360 -32.29 3.25 14.23
C GLY A 360 -31.93 1.96 14.96
N LYS A 361 -30.96 1.23 14.39
CA LYS A 361 -30.51 -0.08 14.85
C LYS A 361 -29.00 -0.17 14.77
N ILE A 362 -28.42 -0.91 15.72
CA ILE A 362 -27.04 -1.35 15.63
C ILE A 362 -26.96 -2.53 14.66
N TYR A 363 -26.21 -2.35 13.57
CA TYR A 363 -25.93 -3.35 12.55
C TYR A 363 -24.90 -4.38 13.01
N SER A 364 -23.81 -3.91 13.63
CA SER A 364 -22.72 -4.73 14.14
C SER A 364 -21.97 -4.00 15.25
N ILE A 365 -21.31 -4.75 16.13
CA ILE A 365 -20.37 -4.23 17.13
C ILE A 365 -19.04 -4.94 16.92
N THR A 366 -17.95 -4.19 16.95
CA THR A 366 -16.59 -4.72 16.81
C THR A 366 -15.77 -4.31 18.01
N GLU A 367 -15.25 -5.27 18.75
CA GLU A 367 -14.27 -5.04 19.80
C GLU A 367 -12.87 -5.01 19.18
N LYS A 368 -12.06 -4.01 19.57
CA LYS A 368 -10.69 -3.89 19.12
C LYS A 368 -9.72 -4.37 20.20
N GLU A 369 -9.02 -5.44 19.90
CA GLU A 369 -7.95 -5.98 20.73
C GLU A 369 -6.59 -5.59 20.15
N PHE A 370 -5.77 -4.95 20.98
CA PHE A 370 -4.39 -4.62 20.63
C PHE A 370 -3.51 -5.83 20.90
N PRO A 371 -2.79 -6.37 19.89
CA PRO A 371 -1.88 -7.47 20.11
C PRO A 371 -0.84 -7.11 21.18
N MET A 372 -0.68 -8.00 22.14
CA MET A 372 0.36 -7.93 23.16
C MET A 372 1.26 -9.15 23.04
N LEU A 373 2.57 -8.91 23.09
CA LEU A 373 3.56 -9.98 23.19
C LEU A 373 3.77 -10.31 24.67
N LYS A 374 3.99 -11.60 24.97
CA LYS A 374 4.39 -12.02 26.32
C LYS A 374 5.88 -12.26 26.35
N GLY A 375 6.57 -11.55 27.23
CA GLY A 375 7.98 -11.73 27.49
C GLY A 375 8.30 -13.12 28.01
N ASP A 376 9.37 -13.71 27.50
CA ASP A 376 9.91 -14.99 27.95
C ASP A 376 11.27 -14.83 28.65
N GLY A 377 11.72 -13.59 28.87
CA GLY A 377 12.99 -13.25 29.54
C GLY A 377 14.24 -13.56 28.72
N ILE A 378 14.10 -14.03 27.47
CA ILE A 378 15.23 -14.51 26.65
C ILE A 378 15.18 -13.92 25.24
N SER A 379 14.00 -13.82 24.65
CA SER A 379 13.79 -13.40 23.27
C SER A 379 13.65 -11.91 23.16
N THR A 380 14.20 -11.34 22.08
CA THR A 380 13.96 -9.94 21.79
C THR A 380 12.53 -9.69 21.32
N VAL A 381 12.06 -8.44 21.36
CA VAL A 381 10.78 -8.04 20.76
C VAL A 381 10.67 -8.48 19.29
N GLU A 382 11.75 -8.33 18.49
CA GLU A 382 11.77 -8.83 17.11
C GLU A 382 11.51 -10.35 17.04
N GLU A 383 12.18 -11.12 17.90
CA GLU A 383 12.03 -12.57 17.93
C GLU A 383 10.64 -13.00 18.39
N LEU A 384 10.05 -12.30 19.37
CA LEU A 384 8.68 -12.53 19.83
C LEU A 384 7.65 -12.26 18.72
N ILE A 385 7.79 -11.15 17.97
CA ILE A 385 6.96 -10.85 16.79
C ILE A 385 7.07 -11.98 15.75
N LEU A 386 8.29 -12.48 15.52
CA LEU A 386 8.51 -13.54 14.54
C LEU A 386 8.00 -14.90 15.03
N LYS A 387 8.07 -15.20 16.33
CA LYS A 387 7.60 -16.46 16.94
C LYS A 387 6.08 -16.57 16.94
N ASP A 388 5.39 -15.49 17.25
CA ASP A 388 3.92 -15.52 17.27
C ASP A 388 3.33 -15.79 15.88
N SER A 389 2.21 -16.50 15.90
CA SER A 389 1.60 -17.08 14.71
C SER A 389 0.82 -16.07 13.87
N ARG A 390 0.34 -14.99 14.49
CA ARG A 390 -0.44 -13.91 13.90
C ARG A 390 0.45 -12.71 13.60
N THR A 391 1.28 -12.28 14.56
CA THR A 391 2.09 -11.07 14.40
C THR A 391 3.12 -11.22 13.27
N VAL A 392 3.60 -12.43 13.01
CA VAL A 392 4.50 -12.73 11.89
C VAL A 392 3.89 -12.38 10.52
N CYS A 393 2.56 -12.34 10.39
CA CYS A 393 1.89 -11.94 9.14
C CYS A 393 2.05 -10.44 8.86
N LEU A 394 2.24 -9.61 9.89
CA LEU A 394 2.41 -8.16 9.80
C LEU A 394 3.78 -7.70 10.34
N ALA A 395 4.77 -8.61 10.36
CA ALA A 395 6.07 -8.37 10.99
C ALA A 395 6.76 -7.09 10.48
N SER A 396 6.69 -6.79 9.18
CA SER A 396 7.28 -5.57 8.63
C SER A 396 6.67 -4.30 9.23
N GLN A 397 5.35 -4.27 9.44
CA GLN A 397 4.69 -3.11 10.03
C GLN A 397 5.04 -2.97 11.52
N TYR A 398 5.06 -4.08 12.26
CA TYR A 398 5.44 -4.03 13.67
C TYR A 398 6.91 -3.67 13.86
N PHE A 399 7.80 -4.04 12.94
CA PHE A 399 9.20 -3.63 12.98
C PHE A 399 9.36 -2.12 12.81
N GLU A 400 8.61 -1.53 11.89
CA GLU A 400 8.61 -0.09 11.66
C GLU A 400 8.08 0.66 12.89
N GLN A 401 6.99 0.19 13.49
CA GLN A 401 6.36 0.81 14.66
C GLN A 401 7.14 0.65 15.97
N ASN A 402 8.02 -0.35 16.06
CA ASN A 402 8.77 -0.66 17.28
C ASN A 402 10.28 -0.56 17.06
N HIS A 403 10.74 0.16 16.02
CA HIS A 403 12.12 0.19 15.57
C HIS A 403 13.14 0.33 16.71
N ASP A 404 12.87 1.23 17.67
CA ASP A 404 13.78 1.56 18.76
C ASP A 404 13.82 0.50 19.88
N ARG A 405 12.82 -0.40 19.90
CA ARG A 405 12.61 -1.41 20.95
C ARG A 405 12.79 -2.84 20.45
N LEU A 406 13.11 -3.05 19.17
CA LEU A 406 13.23 -4.39 18.58
C LEU A 406 14.29 -5.27 19.26
N GLY A 407 15.32 -4.66 19.86
CA GLY A 407 16.38 -5.34 20.59
C GLY A 407 16.07 -5.61 22.06
N ASP A 408 14.99 -5.06 22.61
CA ASP A 408 14.63 -5.21 24.02
C ASP A 408 14.24 -6.66 24.32
N ILE A 409 14.61 -7.16 25.50
CA ILE A 409 14.24 -8.51 25.98
C ILE A 409 13.26 -8.32 27.15
N PRO A 410 11.95 -8.51 26.93
CA PRO A 410 10.95 -8.33 27.99
C PRO A 410 11.03 -9.43 29.05
N GLU A 411 10.74 -9.08 30.31
CA GLU A 411 10.76 -10.00 31.44
C GLU A 411 9.71 -11.12 31.31
N VAL A 412 9.89 -12.22 32.04
CA VAL A 412 8.96 -13.36 32.00
C VAL A 412 7.56 -12.92 32.43
N GLY A 413 6.59 -12.99 31.52
CA GLY A 413 5.20 -12.60 31.76
C GLY A 413 4.91 -11.11 31.59
N GLU A 414 5.91 -10.29 31.23
CA GLU A 414 5.69 -8.89 30.84
C GLU A 414 4.83 -8.84 29.57
N GLU A 415 3.77 -8.03 29.59
CA GLU A 415 2.93 -7.79 28.41
C GLU A 415 3.43 -6.55 27.67
N VAL A 416 3.93 -6.77 26.46
CA VAL A 416 4.48 -5.71 25.61
C VAL A 416 3.48 -5.38 24.51
N PRO A 417 2.82 -4.21 24.56
CA PRO A 417 1.98 -3.75 23.46
C PRO A 417 2.88 -3.40 22.26
N ILE A 418 2.54 -3.93 21.08
CA ILE A 418 3.30 -3.66 19.85
C ILE A 418 2.65 -2.58 18.98
N ILE A 419 1.42 -2.20 19.29
CA ILE A 419 0.69 -1.10 18.65
C ILE A 419 -0.21 -0.39 19.66
N GLU A 420 -0.47 0.89 19.40
CA GLU A 420 -1.35 1.72 20.24
C GLU A 420 -2.56 2.26 19.46
N ILE A 421 -2.65 1.99 18.15
CA ILE A 421 -3.64 2.57 17.23
C ILE A 421 -4.57 1.50 16.67
N GLY A 422 -5.89 1.70 16.85
CA GLY A 422 -6.97 0.75 16.61
C GLY A 422 -7.34 0.51 15.15
N THR A 423 -6.35 0.38 14.25
CA THR A 423 -6.57 0.13 12.82
C THR A 423 -6.18 -1.30 12.43
N HIS A 424 -7.04 -1.97 11.66
CA HIS A 424 -6.77 -3.32 11.12
C HIS A 424 -5.49 -3.42 10.29
N SER A 425 -5.23 -2.44 9.41
CA SER A 425 -4.02 -2.42 8.57
C SER A 425 -2.71 -2.33 9.37
N ARG A 426 -2.79 -1.84 10.62
CA ARG A 426 -1.69 -1.76 11.59
C ARG A 426 -1.67 -2.97 12.54
N GLY A 427 -2.58 -3.93 12.35
CA GLY A 427 -2.58 -5.21 13.05
C GLY A 427 -3.42 -5.28 14.31
N THR A 428 -4.33 -4.33 14.51
CA THR A 428 -5.39 -4.46 15.53
C THR A 428 -6.25 -5.67 15.21
N VAL A 429 -6.58 -6.47 16.21
CA VAL A 429 -7.46 -7.63 16.08
C VAL A 429 -8.90 -7.18 16.30
N PHE A 430 -9.77 -7.52 15.36
CA PHE A 430 -11.18 -7.18 15.45
C PHE A 430 -11.98 -8.43 15.81
N LYS A 431 -12.75 -8.33 16.89
CA LYS A 431 -13.61 -9.42 17.39
C LYS A 431 -15.07 -9.00 17.29
N GLU A 432 -15.91 -9.97 16.95
CA GLU A 432 -17.37 -9.81 16.91
C GLU A 432 -17.92 -9.56 18.32
N GLY A 433 -18.61 -8.43 18.45
CA GLY A 433 -19.05 -7.81 19.69
C GLY A 433 -20.56 -7.84 19.92
N ASP A 434 -21.36 -8.59 19.15
CA ASP A 434 -22.83 -8.67 19.30
C ASP A 434 -23.28 -9.00 20.74
N ARG A 435 -22.42 -9.69 21.50
CA ARG A 435 -22.61 -9.97 22.95
C ARG A 435 -22.71 -8.72 23.83
N PHE A 436 -22.27 -7.55 23.33
CA PHE A 436 -22.36 -6.26 24.00
C PHE A 436 -23.63 -5.49 23.64
N LYS A 437 -24.41 -5.97 22.67
CA LYS A 437 -25.62 -5.29 22.23
C LYS A 437 -26.70 -5.35 23.31
N THR A 438 -27.15 -4.19 23.77
CA THR A 438 -28.28 -4.04 24.69
C THR A 438 -29.27 -3.00 24.16
N PRO A 439 -30.53 -3.01 24.63
CA PRO A 439 -31.49 -1.95 24.30
C PRO A 439 -31.03 -0.55 24.76
N SER A 440 -30.33 -0.46 25.90
CA SER A 440 -29.81 0.82 26.42
C SER A 440 -28.73 1.40 25.52
N LEU A 441 -27.79 0.56 25.07
CA LEU A 441 -26.75 0.97 24.12
C LEU A 441 -27.35 1.37 22.77
N GLU A 442 -28.28 0.59 22.21
CA GLU A 442 -28.93 0.93 20.93
C GLU A 442 -29.68 2.26 21.03
N SER A 443 -30.38 2.51 22.15
CA SER A 443 -31.06 3.79 22.40
C SER A 443 -30.07 4.96 22.52
N ALA A 444 -28.92 4.75 23.17
CA ALA A 444 -27.90 5.80 23.31
C ALA A 444 -27.28 6.18 21.96
N ILE A 445 -26.92 5.19 21.14
CA ILE A 445 -26.36 5.40 19.80
C ILE A 445 -27.39 6.04 18.86
N ASP A 446 -28.65 5.63 18.93
CA ASP A 446 -29.75 6.23 18.17
C ASP A 446 -29.96 7.70 18.55
N ARG A 447 -29.92 8.05 19.85
CA ARG A 447 -29.98 9.45 20.30
C ARG A 447 -28.81 10.28 19.76
N ILE A 448 -27.58 9.78 19.88
CA ILE A 448 -26.39 10.50 19.37
C ILE A 448 -26.52 10.75 17.87
N SER A 449 -26.95 9.71 17.14
CA SER A 449 -27.14 9.76 15.69
C SER A 449 -28.23 10.75 15.27
N LYS A 450 -29.34 10.82 16.03
CA LYS A 450 -30.41 11.80 15.82
C LYS A 450 -29.98 13.24 16.10
N GLY A 451 -29.04 13.43 17.03
CA GLY A 451 -28.46 14.73 17.34
C GLY A 451 -27.62 15.32 16.20
N TYR A 452 -27.20 14.51 15.22
CA TYR A 452 -26.60 14.97 13.98
C TYR A 452 -27.65 14.91 12.86
N GLU A 453 -28.40 16.01 12.70
CA GLU A 453 -29.47 16.09 11.69
C GLU A 453 -28.92 15.77 10.29
N GLY A 454 -29.54 14.79 9.62
CA GLY A 454 -29.09 14.31 8.31
C GLY A 454 -28.03 13.19 8.35
N PHE A 455 -27.73 12.61 9.52
CA PHE A 455 -26.97 11.36 9.64
C PHE A 455 -27.90 10.15 9.82
N TYR A 456 -27.66 9.08 9.05
CA TYR A 456 -28.48 7.87 9.08
C TYR A 456 -27.70 6.56 8.99
N PHE A 457 -26.44 6.58 8.57
CA PHE A 457 -25.69 5.35 8.27
C PHE A 457 -24.20 5.56 8.47
N GLY A 458 -23.58 4.78 9.34
CA GLY A 458 -22.13 4.87 9.52
C GLY A 458 -21.61 4.09 10.70
N ARG A 459 -20.30 4.24 10.96
CA ARG A 459 -19.61 3.57 12.06
C ARG A 459 -19.07 4.59 13.05
N PHE A 460 -19.48 4.44 14.30
CA PHE A 460 -18.86 5.10 15.43
C PHE A 460 -17.68 4.28 15.93
N ASP A 461 -16.53 4.88 16.13
CA ASP A 461 -15.42 4.33 16.90
C ASP A 461 -15.44 5.01 18.28
N LEU A 462 -15.55 4.21 19.33
CA LEU A 462 -15.86 4.64 20.68
C LEU A 462 -14.81 4.13 21.67
N ARG A 463 -14.62 4.86 22.77
CA ARG A 463 -13.94 4.34 23.97
C ARG A 463 -14.80 4.48 25.20
N ALA A 464 -14.84 3.45 26.02
CA ALA A 464 -15.61 3.44 27.25
C ALA A 464 -14.70 3.18 28.46
N PRO A 465 -15.03 3.69 29.66
CA PRO A 465 -14.29 3.35 30.87
C PRO A 465 -14.29 1.85 31.14
N THR A 466 -15.44 1.20 30.95
CA THR A 466 -15.62 -0.24 31.08
C THR A 466 -16.58 -0.79 30.02
N ILE A 467 -16.53 -2.10 29.77
CA ILE A 467 -17.49 -2.78 28.90
C ILE A 467 -18.92 -2.69 29.44
N ASP A 468 -19.11 -2.67 30.76
CA ASP A 468 -20.44 -2.56 31.35
C ASP A 468 -21.02 -1.15 31.17
N ASP A 469 -20.21 -0.09 31.31
CA ASP A 469 -20.66 1.28 31.00
C ASP A 469 -21.05 1.42 29.52
N PHE A 470 -20.26 0.81 28.62
CA PHE A 470 -20.60 0.73 27.21
C PHE A 470 -21.95 0.05 26.99
N LYS A 471 -22.16 -1.13 27.58
CA LYS A 471 -23.42 -1.88 27.48
C LYS A 471 -24.60 -1.11 28.07
N ASP A 472 -24.39 -0.31 29.10
CA ASP A 472 -25.43 0.52 29.71
C ASP A 472 -25.71 1.80 28.90
N GLY A 473 -24.96 2.05 27.83
CA GLY A 473 -25.14 3.20 26.96
C GLY A 473 -24.69 4.52 27.60
N ARG A 474 -23.70 4.47 28.50
CA ARG A 474 -23.26 5.63 29.32
C ARG A 474 -21.74 5.75 29.36
N GLY A 475 -21.25 6.97 29.55
CA GLY A 475 -19.84 7.24 29.85
C GLY A 475 -18.84 6.96 28.72
N PHE A 476 -19.27 6.39 27.59
CA PHE A 476 -18.42 6.23 26.42
C PHE A 476 -18.23 7.54 25.67
N LYS A 477 -17.11 7.65 24.97
CA LYS A 477 -16.70 8.80 24.18
C LYS A 477 -16.58 8.41 22.72
N VAL A 478 -17.15 9.21 21.84
CA VAL A 478 -16.93 9.11 20.39
C VAL A 478 -15.52 9.58 20.10
N ILE A 479 -14.76 8.76 19.38
CA ILE A 479 -13.41 9.08 18.87
C ILE A 479 -13.51 9.49 17.41
N GLU A 480 -14.30 8.76 16.64
CA GLU A 480 -14.49 8.98 15.21
C GLU A 480 -15.89 8.55 14.80
N LEU A 481 -16.46 9.26 13.83
CA LEU A 481 -17.65 8.83 13.10
C LEU A 481 -17.27 8.80 11.62
N ASN A 482 -17.55 7.67 10.97
CA ASN A 482 -17.26 7.44 9.56
C ASN A 482 -18.58 7.23 8.80
N GLY A 483 -18.71 7.82 7.62
CA GLY A 483 -19.93 7.73 6.80
C GLY A 483 -20.06 6.45 5.97
N VAL A 484 -20.53 6.57 4.73
CA VAL A 484 -21.02 5.45 3.91
C VAL A 484 -19.96 4.42 3.52
N THR A 485 -18.68 4.80 3.43
CA THR A 485 -17.58 3.87 3.11
C THR A 485 -16.98 3.19 4.32
N SER A 486 -17.44 3.53 5.53
CA SER A 486 -17.10 2.76 6.71
C SER A 486 -17.52 1.31 6.51
N GLU A 487 -16.63 0.36 6.78
CA GLU A 487 -16.96 -1.05 6.70
C GLU A 487 -17.33 -1.60 8.09
N SER A 488 -18.21 -2.58 8.08
CA SER A 488 -18.52 -3.45 9.21
C SER A 488 -17.26 -4.25 9.55
N THR A 489 -16.49 -3.78 10.53
CA THR A 489 -15.15 -4.32 10.86
C THR A 489 -15.18 -5.67 11.57
N ASN A 490 -16.33 -6.09 12.08
CA ASN A 490 -16.54 -7.41 12.67
C ASN A 490 -16.30 -8.55 11.67
N ILE A 491 -16.35 -8.29 10.36
CA ILE A 491 -16.03 -9.29 9.33
C ILE A 491 -14.66 -9.94 9.55
N TYR A 492 -13.71 -9.22 10.15
CA TYR A 492 -12.35 -9.69 10.39
C TYR A 492 -12.21 -10.63 11.60
N ASP A 493 -13.31 -10.93 12.32
CA ASP A 493 -13.31 -11.95 13.36
C ASP A 493 -12.98 -13.32 12.75
N GLU A 494 -12.13 -14.09 13.43
CA GLU A 494 -11.65 -15.41 13.00
C GLU A 494 -12.77 -16.45 12.78
N ARG A 495 -13.95 -16.21 13.35
CA ARG A 495 -15.14 -17.05 13.17
C ARG A 495 -15.79 -16.89 11.80
N TYR A 496 -15.52 -15.80 11.08
CA TYR A 496 -16.15 -15.53 9.79
C TYR A 496 -15.35 -16.09 8.61
N SER A 497 -16.07 -16.78 7.73
CA SER A 497 -15.53 -17.14 6.42
C SER A 497 -15.53 -15.94 5.47
N LEU A 498 -14.79 -16.06 4.36
CA LEU A 498 -14.85 -15.07 3.28
C LEU A 498 -16.29 -14.83 2.77
N PHE A 499 -17.12 -15.88 2.74
CA PHE A 499 -18.52 -15.76 2.31
C PHE A 499 -19.36 -15.00 3.33
N ASP A 500 -19.09 -15.17 4.63
CA ASP A 500 -19.77 -14.40 5.68
C ASP A 500 -19.41 -12.93 5.59
N ALA A 501 -18.13 -12.61 5.39
CA ALA A 501 -17.66 -11.25 5.17
C ALA A 501 -18.39 -10.59 3.99
N TYR A 502 -18.49 -11.27 2.84
CA TYR A 502 -19.25 -10.75 1.71
C TYR A 502 -20.75 -10.61 1.99
N ARG A 503 -21.36 -11.56 2.70
CA ARG A 503 -22.78 -11.45 3.09
C ARG A 503 -23.04 -10.22 3.95
N ILE A 504 -22.13 -9.93 4.89
CA ILE A 504 -22.20 -8.75 5.76
C ILE A 504 -22.01 -7.47 4.93
N LEU A 505 -20.99 -7.40 4.08
CA LEU A 505 -20.73 -6.22 3.26
C LEU A 505 -21.82 -5.97 2.21
N PHE A 506 -22.37 -7.01 1.58
CA PHE A 506 -23.47 -6.87 0.63
C PHE A 506 -24.74 -6.36 1.32
N LYS A 507 -25.06 -6.88 2.50
CA LYS A 507 -26.21 -6.37 3.28
C LYS A 507 -25.99 -4.92 3.69
N GLN A 508 -24.78 -4.56 4.13
CA GLN A 508 -24.41 -3.19 4.46
C GLN A 508 -24.64 -2.23 3.27
N TRP A 509 -24.07 -2.55 2.10
CA TRP A 509 -24.23 -1.71 0.90
C TRP A 509 -25.68 -1.61 0.42
N ARG A 510 -26.45 -2.71 0.52
CA ARG A 510 -27.87 -2.66 0.19
C ARG A 510 -28.62 -1.66 1.08
N ILE A 511 -28.36 -1.67 2.38
CA ILE A 511 -28.97 -0.73 3.34
C ILE A 511 -28.58 0.71 2.98
N ALA A 512 -27.30 0.98 2.68
CA ALA A 512 -26.85 2.31 2.27
C ALA A 512 -27.59 2.85 1.03
N PHE A 513 -27.79 2.01 0.01
CA PHE A 513 -28.55 2.38 -1.19
C PHE A 513 -30.04 2.58 -0.91
N GLU A 514 -30.65 1.77 -0.04
CA GLU A 514 -32.05 1.90 0.34
C GLU A 514 -32.30 3.20 1.14
N ILE A 515 -31.44 3.52 2.10
CA ILE A 515 -31.49 4.79 2.85
C ILE A 515 -31.24 5.97 1.90
N GLY A 516 -30.20 5.90 1.06
CA GLY A 516 -29.88 6.93 0.10
C GLY A 516 -31.03 7.22 -0.86
N ALA A 517 -31.69 6.17 -1.37
CA ALA A 517 -32.85 6.33 -2.24
C ALA A 517 -34.06 6.94 -1.52
N ALA A 518 -34.28 6.60 -0.25
CA ALA A 518 -35.34 7.18 0.57
C ALA A 518 -35.09 8.69 0.83
N ASN A 519 -33.86 9.06 1.18
CA ASN A 519 -33.46 10.46 1.36
C ASN A 519 -33.53 11.25 0.04
N ALA A 520 -33.10 10.65 -1.07
CA ALA A 520 -33.22 11.28 -2.39
C ALA A 520 -34.69 11.52 -2.78
N ALA A 521 -35.58 10.58 -2.49
CA ALA A 521 -37.02 10.75 -2.68
C ALA A 521 -37.61 11.84 -1.77
N ALA A 522 -36.99 12.11 -0.62
CA ALA A 522 -37.36 13.18 0.30
C ALA A 522 -36.71 14.54 -0.04
N GLY A 523 -35.91 14.63 -1.12
CA GLY A 523 -35.33 15.88 -1.61
C GLY A 523 -33.82 16.04 -1.43
N ALA A 524 -33.11 15.05 -0.87
CA ALA A 524 -31.65 15.10 -0.79
C ALA A 524 -30.99 14.93 -2.16
N GLU A 525 -30.00 15.75 -2.49
CA GLU A 525 -29.30 15.67 -3.77
C GLU A 525 -28.15 14.66 -3.74
N ALA A 526 -28.09 13.79 -4.75
CA ALA A 526 -26.98 12.87 -4.90
C ALA A 526 -25.74 13.61 -5.40
N THR A 527 -24.58 13.28 -4.82
CA THR A 527 -23.32 13.91 -5.21
C THR A 527 -22.96 13.51 -6.64
N GLY A 528 -22.56 14.50 -7.45
CA GLY A 528 -22.16 14.26 -8.84
C GLY A 528 -20.89 13.40 -8.94
N LEU A 529 -20.79 12.59 -9.99
CA LEU A 529 -19.61 11.73 -10.22
C LEU A 529 -18.30 12.51 -10.29
N LYS A 530 -18.34 13.71 -10.86
CA LYS A 530 -17.17 14.59 -10.93
C LYS A 530 -16.69 14.98 -9.53
N VAL A 531 -17.61 15.41 -8.67
CA VAL A 531 -17.29 15.79 -7.28
C VAL A 531 -16.74 14.59 -6.51
N LEU A 532 -17.32 13.39 -6.66
CA LEU A 532 -16.76 12.18 -6.05
C LEU A 532 -15.35 11.83 -6.57
N PHE A 533 -15.09 12.07 -7.86
CA PHE A 533 -13.78 11.84 -8.44
C PHE A 533 -12.75 12.88 -7.97
N ASP A 534 -13.16 14.15 -7.88
CA ASP A 534 -12.33 15.25 -7.38
C ASP A 534 -12.00 15.04 -5.89
N LEU A 535 -12.98 14.61 -5.07
CA LEU A 535 -12.76 14.18 -3.68
C LEU A 535 -11.80 12.99 -3.58
N TYR A 536 -11.90 12.01 -4.48
CA TYR A 536 -10.95 10.88 -4.53
C TYR A 536 -9.52 11.31 -4.91
N LEU A 537 -9.38 12.38 -5.69
CA LEU A 537 -8.09 12.96 -6.07
C LEU A 537 -7.56 13.98 -5.04
N GLY A 538 -8.30 14.27 -3.97
CA GLY A 538 -7.92 15.27 -2.97
C GLY A 538 -7.96 16.71 -3.51
N ILE A 539 -8.80 16.99 -4.51
CA ILE A 539 -8.98 18.33 -5.06
C ILE A 539 -10.04 19.05 -4.22
N GLU A 540 -9.66 20.11 -3.50
CA GLU A 540 -10.60 20.92 -2.73
C GLU A 540 -11.57 21.67 -3.67
N HIS A 541 -12.86 21.59 -3.35
CA HIS A 541 -13.89 22.44 -3.94
C HIS A 541 -14.19 23.59 -2.98
N GLU A 542 -13.97 24.82 -3.41
CA GLU A 542 -14.23 26.05 -2.65
C GLU A 542 -15.72 26.43 -2.55
N GLU A 543 -16.66 25.63 -3.04
CA GLU A 543 -18.09 26.00 -3.04
C GLU A 543 -18.98 24.89 -2.51
N ASP A 544 -19.49 25.14 -1.30
CA ASP A 544 -20.68 24.51 -0.72
C ASP A 544 -21.93 25.07 -1.42
N PRO A 545 -22.75 24.26 -2.12
CA PRO A 545 -24.02 24.73 -2.66
C PRO A 545 -25.14 24.83 -1.61
N GLN A 546 -24.87 24.52 -0.33
CA GLN A 546 -25.88 24.45 0.73
C GLN A 546 -25.58 25.33 1.96
N ASN A 547 -24.89 26.46 1.76
CA ASN A 547 -25.02 27.63 2.65
C ASN A 547 -25.77 28.77 1.96
#